data_AF-X1EWC6-F1
#
_entry.id   AF-X1EWC6-F1
#
_cell.length_a   1.000
_cell.length_b   1.000
_cell.length_c   1.000
_cell.angle_alpha   90.00
_cell.angle_beta   90.00
_cell.angle_gamma   90.00
#
_symmetry.space_group_name_H-M   'P 1'
#
loop_
_entity.id
_entity.type
_entity.pdbx_description
1 polymer ?
#
loop_
_entity_poly.entity_id
_entity_poly.type
_entity_poly.pdbx_seq_one_letter_code
_entity_poly.pdbx_strand_id
1 'polypeptide(L)'
;NPDVFTIITADDIRNGVWKTFAPRYNAQMLKYVETLEAQGNFPLCIWPSHCLIGTAGNNVYPALADALQRWSRSKADNVHYVSKGSNVFTEHYGAIEAEVPDPSDPTTQINTPLVDALQKADTILVAGEAGSHCLKTTVEQIADKFGDDSYIKKLVLLTDATSPVIHPAIDFPAIQQQFIDDMVGRGMRVSTTVDFLA
;
A
#
# COMPACT_ATOMS: atom_id res chain seq x y z
N ASN A 1 5.89 -25.94 1.99
CA ASN A 1 5.62 -24.50 1.75
C ASN A 1 4.65 -24.05 2.83
N PRO A 2 4.78 -22.83 3.35
CA PRO A 2 3.81 -22.27 4.30
C PRO A 2 2.43 -22.17 3.65
N ASP A 3 1.39 -22.35 4.45
CA ASP A 3 0.00 -22.14 4.02
C ASP A 3 -0.28 -20.64 3.84
N VAL A 4 -1.32 -20.30 3.10
CA VAL A 4 -1.80 -18.93 2.97
C VAL A 4 -2.17 -18.38 4.35
N PHE A 5 -1.86 -17.10 4.57
CA PHE A 5 -1.96 -16.35 5.83
C PHE A 5 -1.02 -16.83 6.94
N THR A 6 -0.04 -17.69 6.63
CA THR A 6 1.06 -17.95 7.57
C THR A 6 1.83 -16.67 7.81
N ILE A 7 2.01 -16.32 9.08
CA ILE A 7 2.93 -15.27 9.51
C ILE A 7 4.30 -15.91 9.72
N ILE A 8 5.33 -15.33 9.12
CA ILE A 8 6.73 -15.76 9.26
C ILE A 8 7.48 -14.74 10.10
N THR A 9 8.00 -15.19 11.24
CA THR A 9 8.80 -14.36 12.15
C THR A 9 10.31 -14.52 11.91
N ALA A 10 11.11 -13.59 12.42
CA ALA A 10 12.56 -13.72 12.39
C ALA A 10 13.02 -14.97 13.16
N ASP A 11 12.35 -15.29 14.28
CA ASP A 11 12.62 -16.48 15.08
C ASP A 11 12.31 -17.78 14.33
N ASP A 12 11.25 -17.83 13.53
CA ASP A 12 10.98 -18.99 12.67
C ASP A 12 12.12 -19.25 11.69
N ILE A 13 12.71 -18.20 11.13
CA ILE A 13 13.84 -18.30 10.20
C ILE A 13 15.11 -18.72 10.94
N ARG A 14 15.42 -18.11 12.10
CA ARG A 14 16.60 -18.47 12.91
C ARG A 14 16.57 -19.92 13.38
N ASN A 15 15.39 -20.41 13.75
CA ASN A 15 15.18 -21.78 14.22
C ASN A 15 14.98 -22.78 13.07
N GLY A 16 14.99 -22.32 11.81
CA GLY A 16 14.88 -23.18 10.63
C GLY A 16 13.49 -23.77 10.39
N VAL A 17 12.44 -23.22 11.04
CA VAL A 17 11.03 -23.54 10.76
C VAL A 17 10.72 -23.19 9.31
N TRP A 18 11.14 -22.00 8.89
CA TRP A 18 11.05 -21.53 7.51
C TRP A 18 12.43 -21.22 6.93
N LYS A 19 12.62 -21.52 5.65
CA LYS A 19 13.83 -21.21 4.89
C LYS A 19 13.48 -20.78 3.48
N THR A 20 14.32 -19.93 2.90
CA THR A 20 14.18 -19.57 1.49
C THR A 20 14.43 -20.79 0.60
N PHE A 21 13.78 -20.81 -0.56
CA PHE A 21 13.98 -21.88 -1.54
C PHE A 21 15.44 -21.94 -2.03
N ALA A 22 16.05 -20.76 -2.26
CA ALA A 22 17.45 -20.64 -2.65
C ALA A 22 18.28 -20.19 -1.43
N PRO A 23 19.06 -21.08 -0.78
CA PRO A 23 19.70 -20.81 0.52
C PRO A 23 20.57 -19.55 0.59
N ARG A 24 21.10 -19.10 -0.55
CA ARG A 24 21.87 -17.85 -0.67
C ARG A 24 21.09 -16.61 -0.21
N TYR A 25 19.76 -16.64 -0.20
CA TYR A 25 18.92 -15.53 0.24
C TYR A 25 18.53 -15.61 1.72
N ASN A 26 18.88 -16.67 2.46
CA ASN A 26 18.46 -16.82 3.87
C ASN A 26 18.89 -15.65 4.74
N ALA A 27 20.15 -15.20 4.63
CA ALA A 27 20.64 -14.08 5.43
C ALA A 27 19.93 -12.76 5.07
N GLN A 28 19.65 -12.54 3.79
CA GLN A 28 18.93 -11.36 3.32
C GLN A 28 17.49 -11.36 3.83
N MET A 29 16.77 -12.48 3.70
CA MET A 29 15.38 -12.57 4.13
C MET A 29 15.22 -12.57 5.65
N LEU A 30 16.20 -13.12 6.40
CA LEU A 30 16.23 -12.96 7.85
C LEU A 30 16.33 -11.47 8.22
N LYS A 31 17.30 -10.75 7.64
CA LYS A 31 17.47 -9.31 7.88
C LYS A 31 16.21 -8.52 7.51
N TYR A 32 15.54 -8.88 6.43
CA TYR A 32 14.28 -8.27 6.01
C TYR A 32 13.19 -8.44 7.09
N VAL A 33 12.95 -9.67 7.56
CA VAL A 33 11.91 -9.92 8.58
C VAL A 33 12.26 -9.25 9.92
N GLU A 34 13.54 -9.26 10.32
CA GLU A 34 14.01 -8.51 11.49
C GLU A 34 13.75 -7.00 11.36
N THR A 35 13.88 -6.45 10.15
CA THR A 35 13.64 -5.03 9.88
C THR A 35 12.16 -4.70 9.98
N LEU A 36 11.27 -5.55 9.43
CA LEU A 36 9.82 -5.39 9.56
C LEU A 36 9.41 -5.36 11.04
N GLU A 37 9.89 -6.33 11.83
CA GLU A 37 9.60 -6.43 13.26
C GLU A 37 10.11 -5.20 14.03
N ALA A 38 11.33 -4.74 13.76
CA ALA A 38 11.93 -3.59 14.41
C ALA A 38 11.22 -2.26 14.09
N GLN A 39 10.66 -2.14 12.89
CA GLN A 39 9.92 -0.95 12.45
C GLN A 39 8.45 -0.96 12.90
N GLY A 40 7.94 -2.10 13.39
CA GLY A 40 6.52 -2.26 13.71
C GLY A 40 5.63 -2.30 12.47
N ASN A 41 6.19 -2.63 11.30
CA ASN A 41 5.44 -2.81 10.07
C ASN A 41 4.57 -4.08 10.15
N PHE A 42 3.76 -4.31 9.12
CA PHE A 42 3.07 -5.58 8.99
C PHE A 42 4.08 -6.74 9.01
N PRO A 43 3.80 -7.82 9.77
CA PRO A 43 4.67 -8.98 9.74
C PRO A 43 4.60 -9.65 8.37
N LEU A 44 5.63 -10.43 8.01
CA LEU A 44 5.66 -11.14 6.74
C LEU A 44 4.51 -12.16 6.69
N CYS A 45 3.52 -11.88 5.86
CA CYS A 45 2.33 -12.70 5.65
C CYS A 45 2.38 -13.38 4.28
N ILE A 46 2.09 -14.68 4.23
CA ILE A 46 1.98 -15.40 2.96
C ILE A 46 0.60 -15.17 2.35
N TRP A 47 0.49 -14.22 1.43
CA TRP A 47 -0.76 -13.99 0.70
C TRP A 47 -1.03 -15.07 -0.36
N PRO A 48 -2.30 -15.31 -0.75
CA PRO A 48 -2.57 -16.04 -1.99
C PRO A 48 -1.94 -15.28 -3.16
N SER A 49 -1.43 -15.97 -4.18
CA SER A 49 -0.91 -15.31 -5.38
C SER A 49 -1.98 -14.41 -6.01
N HIS A 50 -1.69 -13.12 -6.09
CA HIS A 50 -2.59 -12.10 -6.61
C HIS A 50 -1.82 -11.08 -7.43
N CYS A 51 -2.52 -10.30 -8.26
CA CYS A 51 -1.96 -9.22 -9.07
C CYS A 51 -0.69 -9.58 -9.88
N LEU A 52 -0.55 -10.86 -10.29
CA LEU A 52 0.61 -11.35 -11.03
C LEU A 52 0.81 -10.59 -12.34
N ILE A 53 1.98 -9.98 -12.51
CA ILE A 53 2.29 -9.10 -13.65
C ILE A 53 1.99 -9.80 -14.98
N GLY A 54 1.20 -9.14 -15.82
CA GLY A 54 0.79 -9.67 -17.14
C GLY A 54 -0.40 -10.63 -17.11
N THR A 55 -0.96 -10.95 -15.94
CA THR A 55 -2.21 -11.72 -15.84
C THR A 55 -3.42 -10.80 -15.72
N ALA A 56 -4.62 -11.36 -15.92
CA ALA A 56 -5.87 -10.61 -15.81
C ALA A 56 -6.05 -9.92 -14.44
N GLY A 57 -5.61 -10.56 -13.36
CA GLY A 57 -5.71 -10.02 -11.99
C GLY A 57 -4.78 -8.85 -11.68
N ASN A 58 -3.83 -8.53 -12.57
CA ASN A 58 -2.97 -7.35 -12.43
C ASN A 58 -3.59 -6.08 -13.04
N ASN A 59 -4.63 -6.21 -13.87
CA ASN A 59 -5.26 -5.06 -14.53
C ASN A 59 -6.21 -4.30 -13.60
N VAL A 60 -6.42 -3.02 -13.90
CA VAL A 60 -7.46 -2.20 -13.27
C VAL A 60 -8.84 -2.82 -13.54
N TYR A 61 -9.69 -2.85 -12.52
CA TYR A 61 -11.07 -3.35 -12.63
C TYR A 61 -11.79 -2.73 -13.84
N PRO A 62 -12.45 -3.52 -14.72
CA PRO A 62 -12.93 -3.03 -16.01
C PRO A 62 -13.81 -1.77 -15.94
N ALA A 63 -14.75 -1.68 -15.01
CA ALA A 63 -15.61 -0.50 -14.89
C ALA A 63 -14.83 0.77 -14.52
N LEU A 64 -13.79 0.64 -13.67
CA LEU A 64 -12.90 1.74 -13.34
C LEU A 64 -12.01 2.09 -14.54
N ALA A 65 -11.47 1.10 -15.25
CA ALA A 65 -10.68 1.31 -16.45
C ALA A 65 -11.48 2.09 -17.52
N ASP A 66 -12.76 1.75 -17.73
CA ASP A 66 -13.64 2.48 -18.65
C ASP A 66 -13.90 3.92 -18.20
N ALA A 67 -14.09 4.15 -16.89
CA ALA A 67 -14.25 5.49 -16.34
C ALA A 67 -12.97 6.35 -16.54
N LEU A 68 -11.81 5.77 -16.27
CA LEU A 68 -10.49 6.39 -16.45
C LEU A 68 -10.23 6.77 -17.92
N GLN A 69 -10.60 5.89 -18.86
CA GLN A 69 -10.47 6.18 -20.30
C GLN A 69 -11.42 7.31 -20.75
N ARG A 70 -12.67 7.32 -20.26
CA ARG A 70 -13.60 8.43 -20.54
C ARG A 70 -13.07 9.75 -19.98
N TRP A 71 -12.57 9.74 -18.74
CA TRP A 71 -11.94 10.91 -18.13
C TRP A 71 -10.78 11.41 -18.99
N SER A 72 -9.83 10.53 -19.35
CA SER A 72 -8.66 10.86 -20.18
C SER A 72 -9.05 11.54 -21.50
N ARG A 73 -10.01 10.96 -22.22
CA ARG A 73 -10.53 11.52 -23.48
C ARG A 73 -11.18 12.90 -23.27
N SER A 74 -11.95 13.07 -22.20
CA SER A 74 -12.66 14.33 -21.92
C SER A 74 -11.74 15.47 -21.45
N LYS A 75 -10.61 15.13 -20.81
CA LYS A 75 -9.63 16.10 -20.33
C LYS A 75 -8.49 16.34 -21.33
N ALA A 76 -8.41 15.53 -22.39
CA ALA A 76 -7.27 15.46 -23.29
C ALA A 76 -5.95 15.27 -22.52
N ASP A 77 -6.01 14.42 -21.50
CA ASP A 77 -4.91 14.13 -20.57
C ASP A 77 -4.82 12.62 -20.31
N ASN A 78 -3.72 12.16 -19.71
CA ASN A 78 -3.45 10.75 -19.47
C ASN A 78 -3.63 10.39 -17.99
N VAL A 79 -4.17 9.20 -17.73
CA VAL A 79 -4.03 8.60 -16.39
C VAL A 79 -2.58 8.24 -16.16
N HIS A 80 -2.03 8.72 -15.04
CA HIS A 80 -0.72 8.32 -14.58
C HIS A 80 -0.83 7.04 -13.73
N TYR A 81 -0.31 5.94 -14.27
CA TYR A 81 -0.27 4.65 -13.56
C TYR A 81 1.06 4.49 -12.82
N VAL A 82 0.98 4.18 -11.53
CA VAL A 82 2.14 3.87 -10.69
C VAL A 82 2.08 2.39 -10.32
N SER A 83 3.10 1.64 -10.72
CA SER A 83 3.25 0.22 -10.37
C SER A 83 4.10 0.05 -9.11
N LYS A 84 3.80 -0.98 -8.32
CA LYS A 84 4.56 -1.38 -7.13
C LYS A 84 4.56 -2.90 -6.98
N GLY A 85 5.44 -3.43 -6.13
CA GLY A 85 5.50 -4.86 -5.80
C GLY A 85 6.23 -5.75 -6.82
N SER A 86 7.10 -5.20 -7.68
CA SER A 86 7.91 -5.98 -8.63
C SER A 86 9.21 -6.54 -8.04
N ASN A 87 9.70 -5.98 -6.93
CA ASN A 87 10.86 -6.49 -6.23
C ASN A 87 10.46 -7.72 -5.39
N VAL A 88 11.16 -8.84 -5.58
CA VAL A 88 10.83 -10.12 -4.94
C VAL A 88 11.33 -10.27 -3.50
N PHE A 89 12.06 -9.29 -2.98
CA PHE A 89 12.70 -9.33 -1.66
C PHE A 89 12.04 -8.41 -0.63
N THR A 90 10.96 -7.71 -1.01
CA THR A 90 10.28 -6.78 -0.11
C THR A 90 8.80 -6.65 -0.45
N GLU A 91 7.96 -6.58 0.59
CA GLU A 91 6.57 -6.18 0.43
C GLU A 91 6.47 -4.70 0.08
N HIS A 92 5.40 -4.33 -0.63
CA HIS A 92 5.23 -2.97 -1.11
C HIS A 92 3.75 -2.57 -1.04
N TYR A 93 3.22 -2.41 0.18
CA TYR A 93 1.82 -2.05 0.39
C TYR A 93 1.54 -0.60 -0.02
N GLY A 94 2.32 0.35 0.48
CA GLY A 94 2.19 1.76 0.14
C GLY A 94 2.62 2.10 -1.29
N ALA A 95 2.11 3.18 -1.88
CA ALA A 95 2.52 3.64 -3.20
C ALA A 95 3.74 4.57 -3.21
N ILE A 96 4.22 4.98 -2.02
CA ILE A 96 5.33 5.93 -1.88
C ILE A 96 6.66 5.19 -1.71
N GLU A 97 6.71 4.13 -0.91
CA GLU A 97 7.94 3.37 -0.65
C GLU A 97 7.61 1.90 -0.28
N ALA A 98 8.53 0.97 -0.53
CA ALA A 98 8.40 -0.41 -0.05
C ALA A 98 8.48 -0.49 1.50
N GLU A 99 8.00 -1.59 2.08
CA GLU A 99 8.04 -1.78 3.55
C GLU A 99 9.48 -1.78 4.07
N VAL A 100 10.39 -2.39 3.31
CA VAL A 100 11.84 -2.28 3.52
C VAL A 100 12.49 -2.01 2.16
N PRO A 101 12.96 -0.79 1.89
CA PRO A 101 13.57 -0.46 0.61
C PRO A 101 14.85 -1.25 0.34
N ASP A 102 14.95 -1.81 -0.86
CA ASP A 102 16.15 -2.46 -1.37
C ASP A 102 17.07 -1.37 -1.97
N PRO A 103 18.26 -1.12 -1.40
CA PRO A 103 19.17 -0.08 -1.88
C PRO A 103 19.70 -0.34 -3.31
N SER A 104 19.56 -1.57 -3.82
CA SER A 104 19.94 -1.93 -5.18
C SER A 104 18.81 -1.74 -6.21
N ASP A 105 17.58 -1.44 -5.76
CA ASP A 105 16.42 -1.28 -6.60
C ASP A 105 15.72 0.07 -6.35
N PRO A 106 15.93 1.06 -7.22
CA PRO A 106 15.29 2.38 -7.11
C PRO A 106 13.76 2.33 -7.06
N THR A 107 13.12 1.28 -7.57
CA THR A 107 11.65 1.15 -7.56
C THR A 107 11.07 0.83 -6.18
N THR A 108 11.92 0.51 -5.21
CA THR A 108 11.53 0.27 -3.81
C THR A 108 11.74 1.49 -2.91
N GLN A 109 12.48 2.49 -3.41
CA GLN A 109 12.76 3.74 -2.70
C GLN A 109 11.57 4.70 -2.78
N ILE A 110 11.66 5.84 -2.09
CA ILE A 110 10.65 6.90 -2.18
C ILE A 110 10.38 7.28 -3.64
N ASN A 111 9.13 7.17 -4.06
CA ASN A 111 8.65 7.60 -5.37
C ASN A 111 8.52 9.13 -5.42
N THR A 112 9.67 9.81 -5.48
CA THR A 112 9.74 11.28 -5.54
C THR A 112 8.86 11.87 -6.65
N PRO A 113 8.79 11.31 -7.87
CA PRO A 113 7.87 11.82 -8.90
C PRO A 113 6.40 11.86 -8.47
N LEU A 114 5.91 10.81 -7.80
CA LEU A 114 4.55 10.77 -7.27
C LEU A 114 4.37 11.79 -6.13
N VAL A 115 5.33 11.86 -5.21
CA VAL A 115 5.33 12.82 -4.11
C VAL A 115 5.22 14.24 -4.64
N ASP A 116 6.10 14.62 -5.58
CA ASP A 116 6.13 15.97 -6.17
C ASP A 116 4.81 16.32 -6.89
N ALA A 117 4.18 15.34 -7.53
CA ALA A 117 2.88 15.53 -8.18
C ALA A 117 1.77 15.78 -7.14
N LEU A 118 1.72 14.98 -6.08
CA LEU A 118 0.73 15.11 -5.00
C LEU A 118 0.90 16.43 -4.24
N GLN A 119 2.14 16.86 -3.97
CA GLN A 119 2.39 18.11 -3.25
C GLN A 119 1.84 19.36 -3.94
N LYS A 120 1.75 19.34 -5.28
CA LYS A 120 1.22 20.44 -6.11
C LYS A 120 -0.31 20.53 -6.10
N ALA A 121 -1.00 19.47 -5.70
CA ALA A 121 -2.45 19.47 -5.63
C ALA A 121 -2.95 20.28 -4.43
N ASP A 122 -4.11 20.94 -4.59
CA ASP A 122 -4.80 21.60 -3.47
C ASP A 122 -5.67 20.62 -2.67
N THR A 123 -6.18 19.59 -3.34
CA THR A 123 -6.97 18.50 -2.74
C THR A 123 -6.61 17.19 -3.42
N ILE A 124 -6.47 16.15 -2.62
CA ILE A 124 -6.12 14.80 -3.05
C ILE A 124 -7.23 13.88 -2.56
N LEU A 125 -8.01 13.34 -3.49
CA LEU A 125 -8.98 12.29 -3.17
C LEU A 125 -8.27 10.95 -3.07
N VAL A 126 -8.56 10.21 -2.01
CA VAL A 126 -8.02 8.87 -1.77
C VAL A 126 -9.18 7.87 -1.73
N ALA A 127 -9.05 6.81 -2.51
CA ALA A 127 -10.01 5.71 -2.62
C ALA A 127 -9.28 4.46 -3.13
N GLY A 128 -9.92 3.30 -3.00
CA GLY A 128 -9.38 2.03 -3.49
C GLY A 128 -9.13 1.01 -2.38
N GLU A 129 -8.37 -0.03 -2.73
CA GLU A 129 -8.28 -1.25 -1.95
C GLU A 129 -6.83 -1.69 -1.67
N ALA A 130 -6.55 -2.34 -0.53
CA ALA A 130 -7.45 -2.47 0.61
C ALA A 130 -7.26 -1.26 1.56
N GLY A 131 -8.37 -0.78 2.13
CA GLY A 131 -8.38 0.26 3.17
C GLY A 131 -7.54 -0.09 4.39
N SER A 132 -7.38 -1.38 4.70
CA SER A 132 -6.56 -1.86 5.83
C SER A 132 -5.07 -2.05 5.52
N HIS A 133 -4.65 -1.99 4.25
CA HIS A 133 -3.26 -2.24 3.83
C HIS A 133 -2.79 -1.16 2.85
N CYS A 134 -2.90 -1.40 1.53
CA CYS A 134 -2.32 -0.54 0.51
C CYS A 134 -2.73 0.93 0.63
N LEU A 135 -4.03 1.19 0.88
CA LEU A 135 -4.53 2.55 1.02
C LEU A 135 -4.04 3.17 2.33
N LYS A 136 -4.19 2.47 3.46
CA LYS A 136 -3.66 2.87 4.78
C LYS A 136 -2.19 3.24 4.69
N THR A 137 -1.34 2.30 4.26
CA THR A 137 0.11 2.50 4.18
C THR A 137 0.47 3.65 3.24
N THR A 138 -0.23 3.82 2.12
CA THR A 138 0.01 4.95 1.22
C THR A 138 -0.25 6.29 1.91
N VAL A 139 -1.38 6.40 2.62
CA VAL A 139 -1.75 7.63 3.33
C VAL A 139 -0.80 7.91 4.50
N GLU A 140 -0.43 6.89 5.27
CA GLU A 140 0.55 7.02 6.36
C GLU A 140 1.92 7.45 5.83
N GLN A 141 2.40 6.84 4.73
CA GLN A 141 3.64 7.27 4.08
C GLN A 141 3.58 8.72 3.58
N ILE A 142 2.43 9.16 3.07
CA ILE A 142 2.23 10.57 2.72
C ILE A 142 2.34 11.43 3.99
N ALA A 143 1.63 11.05 5.06
CA ALA A 143 1.57 11.80 6.29
C ALA A 143 2.93 11.90 7.01
N ASP A 144 3.78 10.87 6.93
CA ASP A 144 5.04 10.79 7.68
C ASP A 144 6.24 11.28 6.89
N LYS A 145 6.18 11.26 5.56
CA LYS A 145 7.32 11.62 4.69
C LYS A 145 7.15 12.97 4.01
N PHE A 146 5.95 13.51 3.98
CA PHE A 146 5.71 14.82 3.40
C PHE A 146 5.96 15.88 4.48
N GLY A 147 6.54 17.01 4.07
CA GLY A 147 7.28 17.91 4.98
C GLY A 147 6.60 18.28 6.31
N ASP A 148 5.28 18.48 6.35
CA ASP A 148 4.51 18.70 7.57
C ASP A 148 3.02 18.28 7.42
N ASP A 149 2.24 18.34 8.52
CA ASP A 149 0.82 17.95 8.54
C ASP A 149 -0.09 18.82 7.63
N SER A 150 0.40 19.92 7.02
CA SER A 150 -0.38 20.67 6.03
C SER A 150 -0.74 19.84 4.80
N TYR A 151 0.08 18.83 4.45
CA TYR A 151 -0.21 17.92 3.36
C TYR A 151 -1.36 16.97 3.69
N ILE A 152 -1.50 16.57 4.95
CA ILE A 152 -2.59 15.70 5.40
C ILE A 152 -3.94 16.39 5.22
N LYS A 153 -4.01 17.71 5.44
CA LYS A 153 -5.23 18.51 5.24
C LYS A 153 -5.71 18.54 3.79
N LYS A 154 -4.83 18.24 2.84
CA LYS A 154 -5.18 18.10 1.42
C LYS A 154 -5.90 16.79 1.13
N LEU A 155 -5.67 15.75 1.94
CA LEU A 155 -6.24 14.42 1.75
C LEU A 155 -7.73 14.40 2.10
N VAL A 156 -8.52 13.78 1.24
CA VAL A 156 -9.93 13.46 1.46
C VAL A 156 -10.12 11.98 1.17
N LEU A 157 -10.37 11.18 2.21
CA LEU A 157 -10.73 9.78 2.04
C LEU A 157 -12.21 9.68 1.61
N LEU A 158 -12.47 8.95 0.53
CA LEU A 158 -13.81 8.59 0.09
C LEU A 158 -14.24 7.28 0.76
N THR A 159 -15.03 7.37 1.83
CA THR A 159 -15.29 6.26 2.76
C THR A 159 -16.16 5.15 2.18
N ASP A 160 -16.98 5.48 1.17
CA ASP A 160 -17.81 4.55 0.39
C ASP A 160 -17.08 3.95 -0.82
N ALA A 161 -15.81 4.31 -1.04
CA ALA A 161 -14.98 3.83 -2.13
C ALA A 161 -13.72 3.10 -1.64
N THR A 162 -13.80 2.44 -0.49
CA THR A 162 -12.74 1.61 0.08
C THR A 162 -13.32 0.52 0.98
N SER A 163 -12.63 -0.61 1.12
CA SER A 163 -13.00 -1.67 2.06
C SER A 163 -11.77 -2.35 2.69
N PRO A 164 -11.90 -2.93 3.88
CA PRO A 164 -10.80 -3.66 4.49
C PRO A 164 -10.69 -5.06 3.88
N VAL A 165 -9.49 -5.64 3.92
CA VAL A 165 -9.33 -7.09 3.75
C VAL A 165 -10.22 -7.81 4.77
N ILE A 166 -10.92 -8.86 4.38
CA ILE A 166 -11.64 -9.73 5.31
C ILE A 166 -10.79 -10.96 5.60
N HIS A 167 -10.51 -11.20 6.88
CA HIS A 167 -9.65 -12.29 7.33
C HIS A 167 -10.32 -13.06 8.49
N PRO A 168 -10.20 -14.41 8.53
CA PRO A 168 -10.91 -15.21 9.54
C PRO A 168 -10.43 -15.00 10.98
N ALA A 169 -9.22 -14.47 11.18
CA ALA A 169 -8.61 -14.34 12.51
C ALA A 169 -8.10 -12.93 12.85
N ILE A 170 -8.02 -12.02 11.89
CA ILE A 170 -7.45 -10.68 12.07
C ILE A 170 -8.55 -9.68 11.76
N ASP A 171 -8.83 -8.78 12.71
CA ASP A 171 -9.82 -7.72 12.54
C ASP A 171 -9.24 -6.54 11.76
N PHE A 172 -9.03 -6.75 10.47
CA PHE A 172 -8.63 -5.69 9.54
C PHE A 172 -9.64 -4.54 9.43
N PRO A 173 -10.97 -4.74 9.55
CA PRO A 173 -11.90 -3.64 9.70
C PRO A 173 -11.55 -2.69 10.86
N ALA A 174 -11.20 -3.23 12.03
CA ALA A 174 -10.75 -2.40 13.16
C ALA A 174 -9.45 -1.65 12.84
N ILE A 175 -8.50 -2.29 12.15
CA ILE A 175 -7.24 -1.64 11.72
C ILE A 175 -7.52 -0.49 10.75
N GLN A 176 -8.42 -0.67 9.79
CA GLN A 176 -8.83 0.41 8.89
C GLN A 176 -9.49 1.55 9.67
N GLN A 177 -10.41 1.25 10.60
CA GLN A 177 -11.07 2.29 11.37
C GLN A 177 -10.08 3.10 12.21
N GLN A 178 -9.14 2.42 12.89
CA GLN A 178 -8.10 3.10 13.67
C GLN A 178 -7.25 4.03 12.79
N PHE A 179 -6.83 3.56 11.61
CA PHE A 179 -6.12 4.37 10.62
C PHE A 179 -6.90 5.63 10.24
N ILE A 180 -8.21 5.50 9.97
CA ILE A 180 -9.06 6.63 9.60
C ILE A 180 -9.11 7.63 10.75
N ASP A 181 -9.34 7.16 11.98
CA ASP A 181 -9.43 8.01 13.16
C ASP A 181 -8.12 8.75 13.42
N ASP A 182 -6.97 8.07 13.33
CA ASP A 182 -5.64 8.65 13.50
C ASP A 182 -5.36 9.74 12.46
N MET A 183 -5.64 9.47 11.19
CA MET A 183 -5.40 10.44 10.12
C MET A 183 -6.37 11.62 10.17
N VAL A 184 -7.64 11.40 10.55
CA VAL A 184 -8.59 12.49 10.81
C VAL A 184 -8.10 13.36 11.98
N GLY A 185 -7.57 12.76 13.04
CA GLY A 185 -6.93 13.47 14.15
C GLY A 185 -5.76 14.36 13.70
N ARG A 186 -5.05 13.96 12.63
CA ARG A 186 -3.98 14.75 11.98
C ARG A 186 -4.49 15.74 10.92
N GLY A 187 -5.79 15.81 10.68
CA GLY A 187 -6.43 16.79 9.80
C GLY A 187 -6.84 16.26 8.42
N MET A 188 -6.76 14.95 8.17
CA MET A 188 -7.33 14.34 6.97
C MET A 188 -8.85 14.55 6.97
N ARG A 189 -9.42 14.85 5.81
CA ARG A 189 -10.87 14.96 5.64
C ARG A 189 -11.46 13.61 5.20
N VAL A 190 -12.73 13.41 5.48
CA VAL A 190 -13.50 12.28 4.98
C VAL A 190 -14.73 12.79 4.23
N SER A 191 -15.15 12.08 3.20
CA SER A 191 -16.37 12.34 2.43
C SER A 191 -16.91 11.04 1.86
N THR A 192 -18.13 11.06 1.34
CA THR A 192 -18.61 10.04 0.41
C THR A 192 -18.37 10.49 -1.05
N THR A 193 -18.44 9.56 -2.00
CA THR A 193 -18.37 9.87 -3.44
C THR A 193 -19.50 10.78 -3.89
N VAL A 194 -20.67 10.72 -3.22
CA VAL A 194 -21.83 11.57 -3.51
C VAL A 194 -21.63 12.97 -2.94
N ASP A 195 -21.24 13.08 -1.67
CA ASP A 195 -21.15 14.37 -0.98
C ASP A 195 -19.99 15.22 -1.51
N PHE A 196 -18.89 14.60 -1.97
CA PHE A 196 -17.75 15.35 -2.48
C PHE A 196 -18.06 16.03 -3.83
N LEU A 197 -18.96 15.44 -4.62
CA LEU A 197 -19.31 15.94 -5.95
C LEU A 197 -20.53 16.88 -5.95
N ALA A 198 -21.17 17.07 -4.80
CA ALA A 198 -22.32 17.96 -4.60
C ALA A 198 -21.89 19.44 -4.52
#